data_AF-A0A2E3MXN3-F1
#
_entry.id   AF-A0A2E3MXN3-F1
#
_cell.length_a   1.000
_cell.length_b   1.000
_cell.length_c   1.000
_cell.angle_alpha   90.00
_cell.angle_beta   90.00
_cell.angle_gamma   90.00
#
_symmetry.space_group_name_H-M   'P 1'
#
loop_
_entity.id
_entity.type
_entity.pdbx_description
1 polymer ?
#
loop_
_entity_poly.entity_id
_entity_poly.type
_entity_poly.pdbx_seq_one_letter_code
_entity_poly.pdbx_strand_id
1 'polypeptide(L)'
;MTNLDGWPCLFLLILTRISGLLCLAPCFPIHSLPWRGRWVIIGVLAVVLTMAHSHQRPPLPPSLAIFGVAVAREAAIGLVIGFAVLMLFSSLQLAGQIVTQITGLRMTEIYDPSLDSQVPVFGRLLDLVATAAFLVAGGHRHIMTALLDTFATYPPGQTTIPIGNLPEVLTNVITHSLVIAIRLAAPLIAALMFSMLTLGLLSRVLPQLNILAIGLGFNSLALSAAVFFTLGSMGWTFQHEATSMLEQTRSNWLSIFQAGDPQRQRGTNKWISSLPRQAQDRLGRPLTTHSR
;
A
#
# COMPACT_ATOMS: atom_id res chain seq x y z
N MET A 1 -11.10 9.48 42.54
CA MET A 1 -11.49 10.09 41.25
C MET A 1 -10.85 9.25 40.16
N THR A 2 -11.61 8.93 39.13
CA THR A 2 -11.77 7.61 38.53
C THR A 2 -10.61 7.16 37.64
N ASN A 3 -10.16 5.91 37.82
CA ASN A 3 -9.18 5.23 36.94
C ASN A 3 -9.63 5.09 35.46
N LEU A 4 -10.80 5.63 35.11
CA LEU A 4 -11.48 5.53 33.82
C LEU A 4 -11.30 6.77 32.94
N ASP A 5 -10.80 7.90 33.48
CA ASP A 5 -10.94 9.21 32.83
C ASP A 5 -10.18 9.33 31.49
N GLY A 6 -9.11 8.56 31.30
CA GLY A 6 -8.31 8.57 30.06
C GLY A 6 -8.62 7.45 29.06
N TRP A 7 -9.38 6.43 29.47
CA TRP A 7 -9.72 5.28 28.63
C TRP A 7 -10.54 5.64 27.38
N PRO A 8 -11.61 6.48 27.46
CA PRO A 8 -12.38 6.84 26.28
C PRO A 8 -11.58 7.70 25.29
N CYS A 9 -10.67 8.54 25.77
CA CYS A 9 -9.77 9.32 24.91
C CYS A 9 -8.79 8.41 24.15
N LEU A 10 -8.17 7.45 24.84
CA LEU A 10 -7.30 6.45 24.21
C LEU A 10 -8.08 5.64 23.17
N PHE A 11 -9.30 5.22 23.51
CA PHE A 11 -10.18 4.50 22.59
C PHE A 11 -10.47 5.28 21.33
N LEU A 12 -10.85 6.55 21.44
CA LEU A 12 -11.12 7.40 20.29
C LEU A 12 -9.89 7.60 19.39
N LEU A 13 -8.69 7.80 19.97
CA LEU A 13 -7.45 7.98 19.21
C LEU A 13 -7.04 6.70 18.45
N ILE A 14 -7.19 5.54 19.09
CA ILE A 14 -6.91 4.24 18.46
C ILE A 14 -7.95 3.95 17.36
N LEU A 15 -9.23 4.23 17.65
CA LEU A 15 -10.34 4.07 16.71
C LEU A 15 -10.10 4.93 15.45
N THR A 16 -9.69 6.18 15.60
CA THR A 16 -9.46 7.08 14.46
C THR A 16 -8.30 6.59 13.59
N ARG A 17 -7.18 6.16 14.18
CA ARG A 17 -6.05 5.57 13.42
C ARG A 17 -6.48 4.32 12.63
N ILE A 18 -7.18 3.39 13.28
CA ILE A 18 -7.67 2.16 12.63
C ILE A 18 -8.67 2.48 11.53
N SER A 19 -9.58 3.43 11.79
CA SER A 19 -10.59 3.84 10.81
C SER A 19 -9.96 4.45 9.57
N GLY A 20 -8.91 5.29 9.72
CA GLY A 20 -8.17 5.87 8.59
C GLY A 20 -7.51 4.80 7.73
N LEU A 21 -6.89 3.80 8.35
CA LEU A 21 -6.26 2.68 7.65
C LEU A 21 -7.30 1.86 6.87
N LEU A 22 -8.37 1.43 7.54
CA LEU A 22 -9.40 0.58 6.93
C LEU A 22 -10.27 1.33 5.92
N CYS A 23 -10.36 2.67 6.00
CA CYS A 23 -11.02 3.51 5.01
C CYS A 23 -10.40 3.34 3.63
N LEU A 24 -9.07 3.29 3.55
CA LEU A 24 -8.36 3.24 2.27
C LEU A 24 -7.93 1.84 1.86
N ALA A 25 -7.70 0.91 2.80
CA ALA A 25 -7.25 -0.44 2.48
C ALA A 25 -8.34 -1.25 1.75
N PRO A 26 -8.17 -1.58 0.44
CA PRO A 26 -9.17 -2.32 -0.34
C PRO A 26 -9.15 -3.82 -0.06
N CYS A 27 -8.07 -4.34 0.55
CA CYS A 27 -7.88 -5.77 0.81
C CYS A 27 -8.88 -6.37 1.79
N PHE A 28 -9.50 -5.55 2.63
CA PHE A 28 -10.49 -6.02 3.58
C PHE A 28 -11.87 -6.03 2.93
N PRO A 29 -12.68 -7.10 3.11
CA PRO A 29 -14.05 -7.15 2.61
C PRO A 29 -14.98 -6.12 3.28
N ILE A 30 -14.42 -5.21 4.09
CA ILE A 30 -15.13 -4.18 4.85
C ILE A 30 -15.86 -3.17 3.96
N HIS A 31 -15.52 -3.11 2.66
CA HIS A 31 -16.24 -2.36 1.64
C HIS A 31 -17.47 -3.09 1.08
N SER A 32 -17.50 -4.42 1.19
CA SER A 32 -18.65 -5.26 0.82
C SER A 32 -19.66 -5.40 1.96
N LEU A 33 -19.29 -5.04 3.18
CA LEU A 33 -20.20 -5.05 4.33
C LEU A 33 -21.09 -3.79 4.37
N PRO A 34 -22.33 -3.91 4.85
CA PRO A 34 -23.15 -2.74 5.14
C PRO A 34 -22.46 -1.86 6.19
N TRP A 35 -22.68 -0.55 6.09
CA TRP A 35 -21.96 0.46 6.89
C TRP A 35 -21.93 0.18 8.40
N ARG A 36 -23.00 -0.44 8.95
CA ARG A 36 -23.07 -0.87 10.36
C ARG A 36 -22.03 -1.93 10.71
N GLY A 37 -21.89 -2.97 9.88
CA GLY A 37 -20.93 -4.05 10.10
C GLY A 37 -19.49 -3.57 10.08
N ARG A 38 -19.19 -2.60 9.22
CA ARG A 38 -17.88 -1.93 9.14
C ARG A 38 -17.48 -1.29 10.47
N TRP A 39 -18.36 -0.48 11.07
CA TRP A 39 -18.05 0.16 12.36
C TRP A 39 -17.94 -0.83 13.52
N VAL A 40 -18.70 -1.93 13.50
CA VAL A 40 -18.57 -3.00 14.50
C VAL A 40 -17.18 -3.62 14.46
N ILE A 41 -16.67 -3.98 13.27
CA ILE A 41 -15.34 -4.58 13.13
C ILE A 41 -14.25 -3.59 13.58
N ILE A 42 -14.34 -2.34 13.13
CA ILE A 42 -13.40 -1.27 13.52
C ILE A 42 -13.42 -1.06 15.04
N GLY A 43 -14.62 -1.03 15.63
CA GLY A 43 -14.81 -0.87 17.07
C GLY A 43 -14.24 -2.02 17.89
N VAL A 44 -14.50 -3.27 17.48
CA VAL A 44 -13.95 -4.47 18.14
C VAL A 44 -12.42 -4.45 18.09
N LEU A 45 -11.83 -4.15 16.94
CA LEU A 45 -10.37 -4.06 16.81
C LEU A 45 -9.79 -2.94 17.69
N ALA A 46 -10.46 -1.79 17.77
CA ALA A 46 -10.08 -0.70 18.65
C ALA A 46 -10.15 -1.09 20.15
N VAL A 47 -11.20 -1.81 20.57
CA VAL A 47 -11.31 -2.32 21.95
C VAL A 47 -10.14 -3.27 22.28
N VAL A 48 -9.82 -4.20 21.37
CA VAL A 48 -8.71 -5.14 21.58
C VAL A 48 -7.37 -4.40 21.71
N LEU A 49 -7.10 -3.43 20.83
CA LEU A 49 -5.84 -2.69 20.83
C LEU A 49 -5.72 -1.70 22.00
N THR A 50 -6.84 -1.13 22.46
CA THR A 50 -6.87 -0.27 23.66
C THR A 50 -6.61 -1.05 24.94
N MET A 51 -7.13 -2.28 25.04
CA MET A 51 -6.82 -3.19 26.15
C MET A 51 -5.32 -3.52 26.19
N ALA A 52 -4.72 -3.81 25.02
CA ALA A 52 -3.29 -4.09 24.90
C ALA A 52 -2.40 -2.90 25.30
N HIS A 53 -2.82 -1.66 25.01
CA HIS A 53 -2.06 -0.43 25.28
C HIS A 53 -2.52 0.32 26.55
N SER A 54 -3.24 -0.34 27.45
CA SER A 54 -3.84 0.25 28.66
C SER A 54 -2.85 0.92 29.63
N HIS A 55 -1.56 0.61 29.50
CA HIS A 55 -0.47 1.21 30.28
C HIS A 55 -0.03 2.59 29.76
N GLN A 56 -0.27 2.90 28.48
CA GLN A 56 0.15 4.15 27.84
C GLN A 56 -1.00 5.16 27.82
N ARG A 57 -1.46 5.58 29.01
CA ARG A 57 -2.57 6.55 29.10
C ARG A 57 -2.06 7.95 28.77
N PRO A 58 -2.46 8.56 27.64
CA PRO A 58 -2.14 9.96 27.41
C PRO A 58 -2.78 10.81 28.51
N PRO A 59 -2.08 11.84 29.04
CA PRO A 59 -2.70 12.78 29.97
C PRO A 59 -3.92 13.42 29.30
N LEU A 60 -4.98 13.67 30.09
CA LEU A 60 -6.18 14.32 29.56
C LEU A 60 -5.77 15.64 28.89
N PRO A 61 -6.17 15.86 27.61
CA PRO A 61 -5.88 17.12 26.93
C PRO A 61 -6.50 18.29 27.70
N PRO A 62 -5.76 19.38 27.93
CA PRO A 62 -6.28 20.53 28.66
C PRO A 62 -7.32 21.33 27.86
N SER A 63 -7.46 21.09 26.55
CA SER A 63 -8.48 21.72 25.70
C SER A 63 -8.97 20.83 24.57
N LEU A 64 -10.21 21.05 24.13
CA LEU A 64 -10.83 20.35 23.00
C LEU A 64 -10.04 20.56 21.69
N ALA A 65 -9.43 21.74 21.51
CA ALA A 65 -8.63 22.06 20.34
C ALA A 65 -7.38 21.17 20.25
N ILE A 66 -6.67 20.95 21.37
CA ILE A 66 -5.48 20.08 21.42
C ILE A 66 -5.88 18.63 21.15
N PHE A 67 -7.02 18.19 21.69
CA PHE A 67 -7.56 16.86 21.40
C PHE A 67 -7.92 16.69 19.91
N GLY A 68 -8.56 17.68 19.30
CA GLY A 68 -8.88 17.67 17.86
C GLY A 68 -7.63 17.56 16.99
N VAL A 69 -6.55 18.26 17.35
CA VAL A 69 -5.24 18.13 16.67
C VAL A 69 -4.67 16.73 16.85
N ALA A 70 -4.74 16.13 18.04
CA ALA A 70 -4.30 14.76 18.27
C ALA A 70 -5.09 13.76 17.42
N VAL A 71 -6.42 13.88 17.37
CA VAL A 71 -7.29 13.06 16.51
C VAL A 71 -6.91 13.20 15.03
N ALA A 72 -6.68 14.42 14.55
CA ALA A 72 -6.28 14.65 13.16
C ALA A 72 -4.91 14.01 12.84
N ARG A 73 -3.96 14.02 13.77
CA ARG A 73 -2.67 13.35 13.62
C ARG A 73 -2.82 11.84 13.55
N GLU A 74 -3.64 11.26 14.43
CA GLU A 74 -3.93 9.82 14.43
C GLU A 74 -4.61 9.38 13.13
N ALA A 75 -5.58 10.17 12.66
CA ALA A 75 -6.21 9.95 11.37
C ALA A 75 -5.21 10.03 10.21
N ALA A 76 -4.30 11.01 10.22
CA ALA A 76 -3.26 11.13 9.20
C ALA A 76 -2.33 9.91 9.15
N ILE A 77 -1.89 9.40 10.30
CA ILE A 77 -1.05 8.17 10.36
C ILE A 77 -1.82 6.98 9.77
N GLY A 78 -3.07 6.79 10.19
CA GLY A 78 -3.93 5.74 9.66
C GLY A 78 -4.09 5.84 8.13
N LEU A 79 -4.36 7.05 7.63
CA LEU A 79 -4.54 7.33 6.21
C LEU A 79 -3.26 7.06 5.41
N VAL A 80 -2.07 7.39 5.93
CA VAL A 80 -0.82 7.15 5.19
C VAL A 80 -0.55 5.65 5.03
N ILE A 81 -0.78 4.87 6.09
CA ILE A 81 -0.64 3.40 6.01
C ILE A 81 -1.69 2.83 5.04
N GLY A 82 -2.95 3.28 5.16
CA GLY A 82 -4.02 2.87 4.26
C GLY A 82 -3.75 3.25 2.80
N PHE A 83 -3.16 4.41 2.57
CA PHE A 83 -2.78 4.91 1.24
C PHE A 83 -1.68 4.06 0.60
N ALA A 84 -0.69 3.60 1.38
CA ALA A 84 0.32 2.67 0.87
C ALA A 84 -0.31 1.35 0.37
N VAL A 85 -1.26 0.80 1.13
CA VAL A 85 -2.01 -0.39 0.71
C VAL A 85 -2.88 -0.10 -0.51
N LEU A 86 -3.55 1.05 -0.55
CA LEU A 86 -4.35 1.47 -1.69
C LEU A 86 -3.51 1.55 -2.97
N MET A 87 -2.33 2.17 -2.91
CA MET A 87 -1.42 2.29 -4.05
C MET A 87 -0.91 0.92 -4.53
N LEU A 88 -0.63 0.01 -3.60
CA LEU A 88 -0.26 -1.37 -3.92
C LEU A 88 -1.36 -2.08 -4.73
N PHE A 89 -2.63 -1.97 -4.34
CA PHE A 89 -3.73 -2.56 -5.12
C PHE A 89 -4.01 -1.80 -6.42
N SER A 90 -3.90 -0.47 -6.40
CA SER A 90 -4.01 0.37 -7.59
C SER A 90 -3.00 -0.04 -8.67
N SER A 91 -1.79 -0.45 -8.29
CA SER A 91 -0.79 -0.94 -9.25
C SER A 91 -1.26 -2.16 -10.06
N LEU A 92 -2.06 -3.05 -9.45
CA LEU A 92 -2.56 -4.24 -10.13
C LEU A 92 -3.71 -3.91 -11.07
N GLN A 93 -4.58 -2.99 -10.64
CA GLN A 93 -5.63 -2.44 -11.49
C GLN A 93 -5.03 -1.72 -12.69
N LEU A 94 -4.00 -0.92 -12.48
CA LEU A 94 -3.28 -0.22 -13.54
C LEU A 94 -2.62 -1.20 -14.51
N ALA A 95 -1.96 -2.26 -14.01
CA ALA A 95 -1.41 -3.31 -14.86
C ALA A 95 -2.49 -3.97 -15.75
N GLY A 96 -3.64 -4.30 -15.17
CA GLY A 96 -4.76 -4.88 -15.92
C GLY A 96 -5.39 -3.92 -16.93
N GLN A 97 -5.47 -2.64 -16.60
CA GLN A 97 -5.94 -1.60 -17.51
C GLN A 97 -5.00 -1.43 -18.72
N ILE A 98 -3.68 -1.40 -18.50
CA ILE A 98 -2.69 -1.32 -19.59
C ILE A 98 -2.89 -2.48 -20.57
N VAL A 99 -2.99 -3.70 -20.04
CA VAL A 99 -3.12 -4.92 -20.85
C VAL A 99 -4.45 -4.95 -21.61
N THR A 100 -5.54 -4.56 -20.96
CA THR A 100 -6.86 -4.44 -21.60
C THR A 100 -6.84 -3.42 -22.74
N GLN A 101 -6.17 -2.30 -22.53
CA GLN A 101 -6.07 -1.22 -23.51
C GLN A 101 -5.26 -1.63 -24.74
N ILE A 102 -4.17 -2.37 -24.56
CA ILE A 102 -3.37 -2.93 -25.66
C ILE A 102 -4.17 -3.96 -26.45
N THR A 103 -4.94 -4.83 -25.79
CA THR A 103 -5.72 -5.89 -26.47
C THR A 103 -6.79 -5.34 -27.44
N GLY A 104 -7.15 -4.05 -27.33
CA GLY A 104 -8.18 -3.41 -28.17
C GLY A 104 -9.62 -3.65 -27.68
N LEU A 105 -9.78 -4.39 -26.58
CA LEU A 105 -11.07 -4.67 -25.94
C LEU A 105 -11.78 -3.41 -25.41
N ARG A 106 -11.05 -2.30 -25.22
CA ARG A 106 -11.69 -1.02 -24.87
C ARG A 106 -12.59 -0.47 -25.97
N MET A 107 -12.38 -0.86 -27.22
CA MET A 107 -13.26 -0.42 -28.32
C MET A 107 -14.61 -1.13 -28.26
N THR A 108 -14.68 -2.39 -27.83
CA THR A 108 -15.96 -3.11 -27.72
C THR A 108 -16.90 -2.50 -26.67
N GLU A 109 -16.36 -1.89 -25.61
CA GLU A 109 -17.14 -1.15 -24.59
C GLU A 109 -17.82 0.11 -25.16
N ILE A 110 -17.24 0.73 -26.20
CA ILE A 110 -17.80 1.94 -26.83
C ILE A 110 -18.92 1.57 -27.81
N TYR A 111 -18.82 0.42 -28.47
CA TYR A 111 -19.78 -0.01 -29.49
C TYR A 111 -21.03 -0.69 -28.93
N ASP A 112 -20.97 -1.29 -27.73
CA ASP A 112 -22.13 -1.87 -27.07
C ASP A 112 -22.25 -1.45 -25.58
N PRO A 113 -22.88 -0.29 -25.32
CA PRO A 113 -23.14 0.19 -23.95
C PRO A 113 -24.26 -0.58 -23.23
N SER A 114 -24.93 -1.55 -23.88
CA SER A 114 -25.97 -2.37 -23.24
C SER A 114 -25.41 -3.44 -22.31
N LEU A 115 -24.11 -3.76 -22.44
CA LEU A 115 -23.32 -4.43 -21.42
C LEU A 115 -22.89 -3.39 -20.38
N ASP A 116 -23.71 -3.20 -19.34
CA ASP A 116 -23.52 -2.24 -18.23
C ASP A 116 -22.24 -2.47 -17.38
N SER A 117 -21.24 -3.21 -17.88
CA SER A 117 -19.98 -3.46 -17.21
C SER A 117 -18.94 -2.40 -17.60
N GLN A 118 -18.91 -1.28 -16.87
CA GLN A 118 -17.84 -0.28 -16.96
C GLN A 118 -16.47 -0.78 -16.47
N VAL A 119 -16.38 -2.01 -15.97
CA VAL A 119 -15.13 -2.64 -15.57
C VAL A 119 -14.78 -3.73 -16.58
N PRO A 120 -13.64 -3.64 -17.28
CA PRO A 120 -13.22 -4.67 -18.20
C PRO A 120 -13.15 -6.01 -17.48
N VAL A 121 -13.75 -7.06 -18.06
CA VAL A 121 -13.82 -8.41 -17.46
C VAL A 121 -12.44 -8.90 -17.01
N PHE A 122 -11.40 -8.63 -17.81
CA PHE A 122 -10.01 -8.95 -17.48
C PHE A 122 -9.43 -8.10 -16.35
N GLY A 123 -9.81 -6.81 -16.25
CA GLY A 123 -9.45 -5.97 -15.12
C GLY A 123 -10.01 -6.51 -13.81
N ARG A 124 -11.27 -6.96 -13.82
CA ARG A 124 -11.91 -7.60 -12.64
C ARG A 124 -11.30 -8.96 -12.31
N LEU A 125 -10.94 -9.76 -13.32
CA LEU A 125 -10.25 -11.03 -13.12
C LEU A 125 -8.88 -10.81 -12.44
N LEU A 126 -8.11 -9.84 -12.93
CA LEU A 126 -6.81 -9.50 -12.37
C LEU A 126 -6.92 -8.94 -10.95
N ASP A 127 -7.97 -8.17 -10.63
CA ASP A 127 -8.25 -7.69 -9.27
C ASP A 127 -8.62 -8.83 -8.29
N LEU A 128 -9.34 -9.85 -8.76
CA LEU A 128 -9.62 -11.06 -7.96
C LEU A 128 -8.34 -11.87 -7.70
N VAL A 129 -7.52 -12.06 -8.73
CA VAL A 129 -6.23 -12.76 -8.62
C VAL A 129 -5.27 -11.99 -7.70
N ALA A 130 -5.22 -10.66 -7.82
CA ALA A 130 -4.48 -9.75 -6.95
C ALA A 130 -4.85 -9.97 -5.49
N THR A 131 -6.15 -9.93 -5.20
CA THR A 131 -6.68 -10.07 -3.85
C THR A 131 -6.38 -11.46 -3.28
N ALA A 132 -6.56 -12.51 -4.09
CA ALA A 132 -6.23 -13.87 -3.70
C ALA A 132 -4.73 -14.04 -3.41
N ALA A 133 -3.85 -13.54 -4.28
CA ALA A 133 -2.40 -13.57 -4.09
C ALA A 133 -1.97 -12.79 -2.84
N PHE A 134 -2.59 -11.63 -2.58
CA PHE A 134 -2.34 -10.82 -1.38
C PHE A 134 -2.69 -11.58 -0.09
N LEU A 135 -3.83 -12.29 -0.09
CA LEU A 135 -4.29 -13.08 1.05
C LEU A 135 -3.37 -14.28 1.30
N VAL A 136 -2.99 -15.01 0.24
CA VAL A 136 -2.07 -16.17 0.32
C VAL A 136 -0.68 -15.76 0.78
N ALA A 137 -0.19 -14.60 0.33
CA ALA A 137 1.08 -14.02 0.78
C ALA A 137 1.08 -13.58 2.26
N GLY A 138 -0.07 -13.60 2.94
CA GLY A 138 -0.21 -13.08 4.30
C GLY A 138 -0.11 -11.55 4.36
N GLY A 139 -0.52 -10.84 3.32
CA GLY A 139 -0.47 -9.37 3.27
C GLY A 139 -1.27 -8.70 4.38
N HIS A 140 -2.41 -9.30 4.78
CA HIS A 140 -3.20 -8.85 5.93
C HIS A 140 -2.39 -8.85 7.24
N ARG A 141 -1.50 -9.83 7.43
CA ARG A 141 -0.60 -9.90 8.59
C ARG A 141 0.43 -8.78 8.55
N HIS A 142 1.00 -8.48 7.38
CA HIS A 142 1.96 -7.38 7.21
C HIS A 142 1.32 -6.02 7.51
N ILE A 143 0.09 -5.79 7.06
CA ILE A 143 -0.66 -4.57 7.39
C ILE A 143 -0.86 -4.45 8.90
N MET A 144 -1.24 -5.55 9.56
CA MET A 144 -1.44 -5.55 11.01
C MET A 144 -0.13 -5.32 11.78
N THR A 145 0.97 -5.92 11.35
CA THR A 145 2.31 -5.66 11.93
C THR A 145 2.71 -4.20 11.74
N ALA A 146 2.51 -3.63 10.55
CA ALA A 146 2.79 -2.21 10.30
C ALA A 146 1.95 -1.30 11.21
N LEU A 147 0.67 -1.62 11.41
CA LEU A 147 -0.18 -0.89 12.34
C LEU A 147 0.33 -1.00 13.79
N LEU A 148 0.69 -2.19 14.26
CA LEU A 148 1.23 -2.41 15.61
C LEU A 148 2.57 -1.68 15.82
N ASP A 149 3.46 -1.71 14.82
CA ASP A 149 4.73 -0.97 14.85
C ASP A 149 4.50 0.54 14.96
N THR A 150 3.43 1.07 14.35
CA THR A 150 3.09 2.49 14.52
C THR A 150 2.62 2.80 15.93
N PHE A 151 1.95 1.88 16.62
CA PHE A 151 1.58 2.08 18.03
C PHE A 151 2.81 2.01 18.95
N ALA A 152 3.77 1.13 18.66
CA ALA A 152 5.02 1.04 19.39
C ALA A 152 5.92 2.28 19.19
N THR A 153 5.99 2.80 17.96
CA THR A 153 6.81 3.97 17.61
C THR A 153 6.13 5.27 18.03
N TYR A 154 4.81 5.35 17.91
CA TYR A 154 4.00 6.51 18.21
C TYR A 154 2.82 6.15 19.13
N PRO A 155 3.03 6.25 20.45
CA PRO A 155 1.97 6.09 21.43
C PRO A 155 0.81 7.06 21.15
N PRO A 156 -0.45 6.61 21.31
CA PRO A 156 -1.61 7.43 21.04
C PRO A 156 -1.58 8.74 21.84
N GLY A 157 -1.75 9.87 21.16
CA GLY A 157 -1.86 11.19 21.81
C GLY A 157 -0.54 11.87 22.18
N GLN A 158 0.62 11.24 21.93
CA GLN A 158 1.96 11.86 22.06
C GLN A 158 2.64 12.10 20.71
N THR A 159 1.91 11.86 19.60
CA THR A 159 2.41 11.96 18.24
C THR A 159 2.84 13.37 17.86
N THR A 160 4.11 13.55 17.53
CA THR A 160 4.62 14.70 16.79
C THR A 160 5.11 14.19 15.44
N ILE A 161 4.28 14.33 14.41
CA ILE A 161 4.63 13.91 13.04
C ILE A 161 5.55 15.01 12.46
N PRO A 162 6.78 14.70 12.01
CA PRO A 162 7.58 15.62 11.22
C PRO A 162 6.92 15.76 9.85
N ILE A 163 6.09 16.79 9.69
CA ILE A 163 5.31 17.03 8.46
C ILE A 163 6.22 17.19 7.23
N GLY A 164 7.46 17.66 7.42
CA GLY A 164 8.42 17.94 6.34
C GLY A 164 8.80 16.73 5.48
N ASN A 165 8.78 15.51 6.03
CA ASN A 165 9.25 14.32 5.32
C ASN A 165 8.10 13.46 4.77
N LEU A 166 6.85 13.83 5.05
CA LEU A 166 5.67 13.11 4.57
C LEU A 166 5.56 13.08 3.02
N PRO A 167 5.87 14.18 2.28
CA PRO A 167 5.81 14.16 0.82
C PRO A 167 6.77 13.16 0.18
N GLU A 168 7.93 12.92 0.79
CA GLU A 168 8.93 11.96 0.30
C GLU A 168 8.41 10.52 0.40
N VAL A 169 7.79 10.16 1.53
CA VAL A 169 7.15 8.85 1.71
C VAL A 169 6.05 8.63 0.67
N LEU A 170 5.18 9.62 0.50
CA LEU A 170 4.06 9.55 -0.46
C LEU A 170 4.58 9.37 -1.90
N THR A 171 5.60 10.14 -2.27
CA THR A 171 6.20 10.07 -3.62
C THR A 171 6.87 8.73 -3.86
N ASN A 172 7.59 8.18 -2.86
CA ASN A 172 8.19 6.86 -2.95
C ASN A 172 7.13 5.77 -3.13
N VAL A 173 6.07 5.78 -2.31
CA VAL A 173 4.94 4.83 -2.42
C VAL A 173 4.32 4.86 -3.81
N ILE A 174 4.06 6.05 -4.35
CA ILE A 174 3.49 6.22 -5.70
C ILE A 174 4.45 5.68 -6.77
N THR A 175 5.74 6.05 -6.70
CA THR A 175 6.74 5.64 -7.68
C THR A 175 6.91 4.12 -7.70
N HIS A 176 7.02 3.50 -6.53
CA HIS A 176 7.11 2.05 -6.41
C HIS A 176 5.85 1.35 -6.96
N SER A 177 4.66 1.88 -6.66
CA SER A 177 3.42 1.31 -7.19
C SER A 177 3.36 1.33 -8.73
N LEU A 178 3.85 2.41 -9.37
CA LEU A 178 3.92 2.48 -10.83
C LEU A 178 4.92 1.46 -11.41
N VAL A 179 6.08 1.30 -10.77
CA VAL A 179 7.08 0.31 -11.18
C VAL A 179 6.51 -1.11 -11.08
N ILE A 180 5.79 -1.43 -10.00
CA ILE A 180 5.13 -2.72 -9.81
C ILE A 180 4.09 -2.95 -10.92
N ALA A 181 3.27 -1.95 -11.23
CA ALA A 181 2.27 -2.06 -12.29
C ALA A 181 2.90 -2.39 -13.64
N ILE A 182 3.97 -1.69 -14.02
CA ILE A 182 4.68 -1.92 -15.28
C ILE A 182 5.34 -3.31 -15.30
N ARG A 183 5.98 -3.73 -14.19
CA ARG A 183 6.59 -5.07 -14.08
C ARG A 183 5.58 -6.19 -14.23
N LEU A 184 4.40 -6.04 -13.62
CA LEU A 184 3.31 -7.00 -13.73
C LEU A 184 2.70 -7.03 -15.14
N ALA A 185 2.60 -5.88 -15.80
CA ALA A 185 2.09 -5.79 -17.17
C ALA A 185 3.09 -6.28 -18.21
N ALA A 186 4.40 -6.13 -17.98
CA ALA A 186 5.47 -6.43 -18.93
C ALA A 186 5.37 -7.80 -19.65
N PRO A 187 5.19 -8.95 -18.96
CA PRO A 187 5.09 -10.24 -19.65
C PRO A 187 3.84 -10.35 -20.54
N LEU A 188 2.73 -9.75 -20.11
CA LEU A 188 1.47 -9.73 -20.86
C LEU A 188 1.58 -8.80 -22.09
N ILE A 189 2.21 -7.64 -21.92
CA ILE A 189 2.50 -6.71 -23.01
C ILE A 189 3.38 -7.39 -24.06
N ALA A 190 4.43 -8.10 -23.65
CA ALA A 190 5.32 -8.81 -24.58
C ALA A 190 4.57 -9.85 -25.42
N ALA A 191 3.69 -10.65 -24.79
CA ALA A 191 2.84 -11.61 -25.49
C ALA A 191 1.88 -10.93 -26.48
N LEU A 192 1.24 -9.83 -26.06
CA LEU A 192 0.33 -9.07 -26.90
C LEU A 192 1.03 -8.36 -28.07
N MET A 193 2.25 -7.84 -27.86
CA MET A 193 3.03 -7.26 -28.95
C MET A 193 3.34 -8.30 -30.02
N PHE A 194 3.68 -9.53 -29.63
CA PHE A 194 3.88 -10.62 -30.59
C PHE A 194 2.59 -10.95 -31.36
N SER A 195 1.45 -10.96 -30.67
CA SER A 195 0.13 -11.13 -31.29
C SER A 195 -0.17 -10.02 -32.31
N MET A 196 0.06 -8.76 -31.94
CA MET A 196 -0.12 -7.61 -32.82
C MET A 196 0.78 -7.63 -34.04
N LEU A 197 2.05 -8.00 -33.88
CA LEU A 197 2.98 -8.14 -35.00
C LEU A 197 2.49 -9.23 -35.96
N THR A 198 2.02 -10.36 -35.42
CA THR A 198 1.46 -11.46 -36.21
C THR A 198 0.24 -11.02 -37.02
N LEU A 199 -0.71 -10.32 -36.38
CA LEU A 199 -1.89 -9.76 -37.06
C LEU A 199 -1.53 -8.67 -38.08
N GLY A 200 -0.54 -7.83 -37.78
CA GLY A 200 -0.05 -6.79 -38.68
C GLY A 200 0.71 -7.32 -39.89
N LEU A 201 1.38 -8.48 -39.76
CA LEU A 201 1.94 -9.20 -40.90
C LEU A 201 0.82 -9.86 -41.72
N LEU A 202 -0.17 -10.46 -41.05
CA LEU A 202 -1.29 -11.13 -41.70
C LEU A 202 -2.15 -10.15 -42.50
N SER A 203 -2.33 -8.91 -42.03
CA SER A 203 -3.07 -7.87 -42.75
C SER A 203 -2.46 -7.52 -44.11
N ARG A 204 -1.13 -7.63 -44.22
CA ARG A 204 -0.41 -7.42 -45.48
C ARG A 204 -0.57 -8.59 -46.44
N VAL A 205 -0.67 -9.82 -45.92
CA VAL A 205 -0.81 -11.04 -46.73
C VAL A 205 -2.25 -11.24 -47.19
N LEU A 206 -3.23 -10.95 -46.34
CA LEU A 206 -4.66 -11.17 -46.59
C LEU A 206 -5.46 -9.86 -46.40
N PRO A 207 -5.32 -8.87 -47.31
CA PRO A 207 -5.96 -7.56 -47.17
C PRO A 207 -7.49 -7.59 -47.29
N GLN A 208 -8.05 -8.70 -47.79
CA GLN A 208 -9.50 -8.90 -47.90
C GLN A 208 -10.14 -9.32 -46.56
N LEU A 209 -9.35 -9.74 -45.57
CA LEU A 209 -9.87 -10.11 -44.27
C LEU A 209 -10.11 -8.88 -43.40
N ASN A 210 -11.23 -8.87 -42.68
CA ASN A 210 -11.46 -7.87 -41.64
C ASN A 210 -10.57 -8.16 -40.42
N ILE A 211 -9.35 -7.61 -40.44
CA ILE A 211 -8.34 -7.79 -39.39
C ILE A 211 -8.84 -7.26 -38.04
N LEU A 212 -9.76 -6.28 -38.01
CA LEU A 212 -10.35 -5.80 -36.76
C LEU A 212 -11.14 -6.92 -36.06
N ALA A 213 -12.01 -7.60 -36.80
CA ALA A 213 -12.84 -8.68 -36.27
C ALA A 213 -12.01 -9.90 -35.83
N ILE A 214 -11.02 -10.28 -36.64
CA ILE A 214 -10.11 -11.40 -36.33
C ILE A 214 -9.17 -11.02 -35.18
N GLY A 215 -8.69 -9.76 -35.17
CA GLY A 215 -7.72 -9.26 -34.21
C GLY A 215 -8.27 -9.20 -32.79
N LEU A 216 -9.53 -8.81 -32.61
CA LEU A 216 -10.17 -8.83 -31.29
C LEU A 216 -10.24 -10.26 -30.71
N GLY A 217 -10.68 -11.24 -31.51
CA GLY A 217 -10.75 -12.64 -31.08
C GLY A 217 -9.37 -13.24 -30.80
N PHE A 218 -8.41 -13.00 -31.69
CA PHE A 218 -7.05 -13.51 -31.56
C PHE A 218 -6.31 -12.88 -30.36
N ASN A 219 -6.40 -11.56 -30.17
CA ASN A 219 -5.79 -10.88 -29.03
C ASN A 219 -6.43 -11.32 -27.71
N SER A 220 -7.75 -11.54 -27.66
CA SER A 220 -8.44 -12.06 -26.46
C SER A 220 -7.98 -13.47 -26.08
N LEU A 221 -7.81 -14.35 -27.07
CA LEU A 221 -7.24 -15.69 -26.86
C LEU A 221 -5.78 -15.63 -26.41
N ALA A 222 -4.96 -14.80 -27.06
CA ALA A 222 -3.56 -14.60 -26.70
C ALA A 222 -3.42 -14.06 -25.27
N LEU A 223 -4.27 -13.10 -24.88
CA LEU A 223 -4.32 -12.57 -23.52
C LEU A 223 -4.70 -13.65 -22.51
N SER A 224 -5.76 -14.42 -22.80
CA SER A 224 -6.24 -15.48 -21.90
C SER A 224 -5.17 -16.55 -21.69
N ALA A 225 -4.48 -16.97 -22.75
CA ALA A 225 -3.35 -17.89 -22.67
C ALA A 225 -2.19 -17.29 -21.88
N ALA A 226 -1.82 -16.04 -22.15
CA ALA A 226 -0.76 -15.35 -21.45
C ALA A 226 -1.05 -15.28 -19.94
N VAL A 227 -2.25 -14.86 -19.55
CA VAL A 227 -2.69 -14.82 -18.14
C VAL A 227 -2.62 -16.21 -17.52
N PHE A 228 -3.08 -17.26 -18.20
CA PHE A 228 -3.03 -18.63 -17.68
C PHE A 228 -1.60 -19.08 -17.37
N PHE A 229 -0.65 -18.84 -18.27
CA PHE A 229 0.75 -19.21 -18.06
C PHE A 229 1.46 -18.31 -17.04
N THR A 230 1.12 -17.02 -16.99
CA THR A 230 1.80 -16.07 -16.10
C THR A 230 1.16 -16.01 -14.72
N LEU A 231 -0.02 -16.58 -14.49
CA LEU A 231 -0.76 -16.45 -13.24
C LEU A 231 0.08 -16.78 -12.00
N GLY A 232 0.81 -17.91 -12.04
CA GLY A 232 1.70 -18.32 -10.96
C GLY A 232 2.89 -17.37 -10.77
N SER A 233 3.50 -16.93 -11.87
CA SER A 233 4.61 -15.96 -11.86
C SER A 233 4.19 -14.59 -11.34
N MET A 234 3.00 -14.11 -11.72
CA MET A 234 2.42 -12.86 -11.27
C MET A 234 2.11 -12.90 -9.77
N GLY A 235 1.56 -14.01 -9.27
CA GLY A 235 1.34 -14.21 -7.83
C GLY A 235 2.64 -14.15 -7.03
N TRP A 236 3.68 -14.85 -7.51
CA TRP A 236 5.00 -14.85 -6.86
C TRP A 236 5.67 -13.46 -6.90
N THR A 237 5.66 -12.82 -8.06
CA THR A 237 6.23 -11.46 -8.25
C THR A 237 5.50 -10.45 -7.39
N PHE A 238 4.17 -10.50 -7.37
CA PHE A 238 3.36 -9.62 -6.54
C PHE A 238 3.64 -9.83 -5.05
N GLN A 239 3.76 -11.08 -4.57
CA GLN A 239 4.13 -11.34 -3.18
C GLN A 239 5.51 -10.74 -2.85
N HIS A 240 6.50 -10.91 -3.74
CA HIS A 240 7.83 -10.36 -3.55
C HIS A 240 7.84 -8.83 -3.51
N GLU A 241 7.12 -8.18 -4.43
CA GLU A 241 7.04 -6.73 -4.52
C GLU A 241 6.16 -6.12 -3.42
N ALA A 242 5.09 -6.81 -3.02
CA ALA A 242 4.23 -6.37 -1.94
C ALA A 242 4.99 -6.35 -0.60
N THR A 243 5.75 -7.42 -0.34
CA THR A 243 6.57 -7.50 0.88
C THR A 243 7.72 -6.50 0.86
N SER A 244 8.39 -6.33 -0.28
CA SER A 244 9.48 -5.35 -0.43
C SER A 244 8.98 -3.92 -0.25
N MET A 245 7.83 -3.55 -0.84
CA MET A 245 7.24 -2.22 -0.73
C MET A 245 6.81 -1.93 0.71
N LEU A 246 6.19 -2.89 1.39
CA LEU A 246 5.78 -2.72 2.79
C LEU A 246 6.99 -2.55 3.70
N GLU A 247 8.06 -3.33 3.50
CA GLU A 247 9.28 -3.22 4.32
C GLU A 247 10.07 -1.93 4.02
N GLN A 248 10.13 -1.49 2.76
CA GLN A 248 10.74 -0.21 2.40
C GLN A 248 9.93 0.97 2.91
N THR A 249 8.61 0.89 2.84
CA THR A 249 7.73 1.92 3.43
C THR A 249 7.95 1.96 4.94
N ARG A 250 8.04 0.80 5.59
CA ARG A 250 8.34 0.68 7.02
C ARG A 250 9.71 1.27 7.37
N SER A 251 10.77 0.96 6.62
CA SER A 251 12.13 1.44 6.90
C SER A 251 12.27 2.94 6.64
N ASN A 252 11.70 3.46 5.56
CA ASN A 252 11.65 4.89 5.25
C ASN A 252 10.80 5.64 6.28
N TRP A 253 9.68 5.06 6.70
CA TRP A 253 8.89 5.59 7.80
C TRP A 253 9.79 5.69 9.05
N LEU A 254 10.37 4.58 9.50
CA LEU A 254 11.23 4.56 10.69
C LEU A 254 12.42 5.54 10.61
N SER A 255 13.06 5.72 9.46
CA SER A 255 14.21 6.63 9.32
C SER A 255 13.81 8.10 9.45
N ILE A 256 12.70 8.49 8.83
CA ILE A 256 12.12 9.85 8.92
C ILE A 256 11.77 10.18 10.37
N PHE A 257 11.21 9.21 11.09
CA PHE A 257 10.77 9.42 12.45
C PHE A 257 11.90 9.35 13.47
N GLN A 258 12.94 8.54 13.23
CA GLN A 258 14.19 8.58 14.02
C GLN A 258 14.97 9.89 13.83
N ALA A 259 14.91 10.48 12.63
CA ALA A 259 15.51 11.80 12.37
C ALA A 259 14.78 12.94 13.08
N GLY A 260 13.50 12.76 13.41
CA GLY A 260 12.62 13.77 14.03
C GLY A 260 12.54 13.76 15.56
N ASP A 261 13.23 12.85 16.27
CA ASP A 261 13.23 12.79 17.74
C ASP A 261 14.43 13.56 18.36
N PRO A 262 14.26 14.84 18.75
CA PRO A 262 15.33 15.63 19.35
C PRO A 262 15.74 15.13 20.75
N GLN A 263 14.92 14.36 21.46
CA GLN A 263 15.29 13.82 22.79
C GLN A 263 16.22 12.62 22.66
N ARG A 264 15.96 11.73 21.69
CA ARG A 264 16.85 10.60 21.40
C ARG A 264 18.17 11.08 20.79
N GLN A 265 18.15 12.08 19.90
CA GLN A 265 19.38 12.72 19.41
C GLN A 265 20.16 13.46 20.51
N ARG A 266 19.49 14.14 21.45
CA ARG A 266 20.16 14.74 22.62
C ARG A 266 20.76 13.67 23.52
N GLY A 267 20.07 12.55 23.76
CA GLY A 267 20.59 11.42 24.52
C GLY A 267 21.84 10.81 23.88
N THR A 268 21.80 10.57 22.57
CA THR A 268 22.92 10.06 21.78
C THR A 268 24.08 11.05 21.75
N ASN A 269 23.84 12.34 21.50
CA ASN A 269 24.90 13.36 21.50
C ASN A 269 25.51 13.56 22.89
N LYS A 270 24.72 13.46 23.96
CA LYS A 270 25.18 13.56 25.35
C LYS A 270 25.97 12.32 25.78
N TRP A 271 25.62 11.15 25.25
CA TRP A 271 26.37 9.91 25.45
C TRP A 271 27.69 9.94 24.66
N ILE A 272 27.65 10.33 23.38
CA ILE A 272 28.85 10.49 22.55
C ILE A 272 29.81 11.51 23.15
N SER A 273 29.30 12.65 23.65
CA SER A 273 30.13 13.66 24.31
C SER A 273 30.69 13.21 25.66
N SER A 274 30.08 12.20 26.32
CA SER A 274 30.60 11.58 27.54
C SER A 274 31.69 10.52 27.31
N LEU A 275 31.89 10.08 26.06
CA LEU A 275 32.93 9.12 25.73
C LEU A 275 34.33 9.77 25.73
N PRO A 276 35.40 9.02 26.02
CA PRO A 276 36.77 9.49 25.86
C PRO A 276 37.03 9.95 24.41
N ARG A 277 37.82 11.02 24.21
CA ARG A 277 38.10 11.60 22.86
C ARG A 277 38.56 10.57 21.83
N GLN A 278 39.32 9.56 22.25
CA GLN A 278 39.79 8.47 21.38
C GLN A 278 38.64 7.60 20.82
N ALA A 279 37.51 7.51 21.51
CA ALA A 279 36.33 6.78 21.06
C ALA A 279 35.43 7.66 20.17
N GLN A 280 35.38 8.97 20.42
CA GLN A 280 34.68 9.95 19.56
C GLN A 280 35.31 9.99 18.16
N ASP A 281 36.65 10.02 18.07
CA ASP A 281 37.38 10.04 16.79
C ASP A 281 37.19 8.75 15.95
N ARG A 282 36.87 7.62 16.60
CA ARG A 282 36.56 6.36 15.89
C ARG A 282 35.15 6.34 15.31
N LEU A 283 34.19 6.98 15.98
CA LEU A 283 32.78 7.03 15.55
C LEU A 283 32.54 8.06 14.42
N GLY A 284 33.39 9.09 14.30
CA GLY A 284 33.29 10.12 13.26
C GLY A 284 33.88 9.75 11.89
N ARG A 285 34.47 8.56 11.73
CA ARG A 285 35.01 8.12 10.44
C ARG A 285 33.93 7.39 9.64
N PRO A 286 33.56 7.85 8.43
CA PRO A 286 32.65 7.09 7.57
C PRO A 286 33.27 5.71 7.30
N LEU A 287 32.46 4.65 7.43
CA LEU A 287 32.85 3.28 7.15
C LEU A 287 33.19 3.17 5.66
N THR A 288 34.45 3.39 5.31
CA THR A 288 34.98 3.00 4.00
C THR A 288 34.94 1.49 3.93
N THR A 289 33.92 0.97 3.25
CA THR A 289 33.82 -0.42 2.82
C THR A 289 35.08 -0.76 2.03
N HIS A 290 35.99 -1.52 2.64
CA HIS A 290 37.05 -2.17 1.89
C HIS A 290 36.44 -3.33 1.11
N SER A 291 36.22 -3.10 -0.18
CA SER A 291 36.16 -4.15 -1.19
C SER A 291 37.49 -4.91 -1.21
N ARG A 292 37.42 -6.22 -0.99
CA ARG A 292 38.29 -7.20 -1.61
C ARG A 292 37.43 -8.30 -2.18
#